data_AF-A0A1L6MY83-F1
#
_entry.id   AF-A0A1L6MY83-F1
#
_cell.length_a   1.000
_cell.length_b   1.000
_cell.length_c   1.000
_cell.angle_alpha   90.00
_cell.angle_beta   90.00
_cell.angle_gamma   90.00
#
_symmetry.space_group_name_H-M   'P 1'
#
loop_
_entity.id
_entity.type
_entity.pdbx_description
1 polymer ?
#
loop_
_entity_poly.entity_id
_entity_poly.type
_entity_poly.pdbx_seq_one_letter_code
_entity_poly.pdbx_strand_id
1 'polypeptide(L)'
;MRAIVWFRGKDLRVADHTPLCNAIRVDEVFPLFRARSEFLGNAARSCEFPYRIQSFLDSLRTLQGSLVHFGSRLNDVRNEC
;
A
#
# COMPACT_ATOMS: atom_id res chain seq x y z
N MET A 1 -14.53 16.97 3.66
CA MET A 1 -14.40 15.72 4.45
C MET A 1 -13.22 14.92 3.93
N ARG A 2 -12.43 14.30 4.82
CA ARG A 2 -11.19 13.58 4.47
C ARG A 2 -11.33 12.08 4.77
N ALA A 3 -10.73 11.24 3.93
CA ALA A 3 -10.69 9.79 4.13
C ALA A 3 -9.24 9.27 4.06
N ILE A 4 -8.94 8.25 4.87
CA ILE A 4 -7.70 7.48 4.78
C ILE A 4 -8.04 6.11 4.21
N VAL A 5 -7.29 5.68 3.20
CA VAL A 5 -7.41 4.33 2.62
C VAL A 5 -6.16 3.55 2.98
N TRP A 6 -6.29 2.60 3.90
CA TRP A 6 -5.17 1.77 4.33
C TRP A 6 -5.00 0.53 3.45
N PHE A 7 -3.97 0.54 2.61
CA PHE A 7 -3.53 -0.59 1.82
C PHE A 7 -2.76 -1.58 2.70
N ARG A 8 -3.24 -2.82 2.76
CA ARG A 8 -2.59 -3.93 3.47
C ARG A 8 -1.97 -4.89 2.47
N GLY A 9 -0.99 -5.69 2.89
CA GLY A 9 -0.12 -6.45 1.98
C GLY A 9 -0.81 -7.44 1.02
N LYS A 10 -2.11 -7.72 1.18
CA LYS A 10 -2.91 -8.54 0.26
C LYS A 10 -3.75 -7.72 -0.74
N ASP A 11 -3.83 -6.40 -0.58
CA ASP A 11 -4.78 -5.54 -1.29
C ASP A 11 -4.08 -4.36 -1.97
N LEU A 12 -2.92 -4.60 -2.59
CA LEU A 12 -2.10 -3.57 -3.24
C LEU A 12 -2.58 -3.26 -4.67
N ARG A 13 -3.85 -2.90 -4.84
CA ARG A 13 -4.44 -2.60 -6.16
C ARG A 13 -5.47 -1.49 -6.09
N VAL A 14 -5.69 -0.81 -7.22
CA VAL A 14 -6.75 0.20 -7.38
C VAL A 14 -8.02 -0.42 -7.96
N ALA A 15 -7.89 -1.39 -8.86
CA ALA A 15 -9.01 -2.06 -9.49
C ALA A 15 -9.76 -2.94 -8.48
N ASP A 16 -11.10 -2.87 -8.51
CA ASP A 16 -11.99 -3.62 -7.62
C ASP A 16 -11.61 -3.46 -6.13
N HIS A 17 -11.29 -2.22 -5.75
CA HIS A 17 -10.89 -1.85 -4.40
C HIS A 17 -12.00 -1.03 -3.73
N THR A 18 -13.01 -1.73 -3.21
CA THR A 18 -14.20 -1.15 -2.56
C THR A 18 -13.88 -0.02 -1.56
N PRO A 19 -12.87 -0.14 -0.67
CA PRO A 19 -12.53 0.96 0.25
C PRO A 19 -12.10 2.24 -0.48
N LEU A 20 -11.39 2.11 -1.60
CA LEU A 20 -10.96 3.27 -2.40
C LEU A 20 -12.14 3.85 -3.17
N CYS A 21 -12.98 3.01 -3.79
CA CYS A 21 -14.20 3.46 -4.46
C CYS A 21 -15.15 4.25 -3.55
N ASN A 22 -15.21 3.87 -2.27
CA ASN A 22 -15.99 4.61 -1.28
C ASN A 22 -15.29 5.91 -0.87
N ALA A 23 -13.97 5.89 -0.67
CA ALA A 23 -13.21 7.06 -0.24
C ALA A 23 -13.18 8.18 -1.29
N ILE A 24 -13.14 7.87 -2.59
CA ILE A 24 -13.14 8.90 -3.65
C ILE A 24 -14.46 9.70 -3.72
N ARG A 25 -15.48 9.33 -2.94
CA ARG A 25 -16.74 10.09 -2.82
C ARG A 25 -16.63 11.29 -1.86
N VAL A 26 -15.50 11.46 -1.17
CA VAL A 26 -15.22 12.62 -0.31
C VAL A 26 -14.14 13.52 -0.92
N ASP A 27 -13.99 14.74 -0.39
CA ASP A 27 -13.14 15.78 -0.98
C ASP A 27 -11.65 15.41 -1.09
N GLU A 28 -11.14 14.63 -0.14
CA GLU A 28 -9.71 14.32 -0.07
C GLU A 28 -9.46 12.90 0.44
N VAL A 29 -8.61 12.17 -0.27
CA VAL A 29 -8.24 10.78 0.04
C VAL A 29 -6.74 10.69 0.28
N PHE A 30 -6.36 10.07 1.39
CA PHE A 30 -4.98 9.79 1.76
C PHE A 30 -4.71 8.28 1.67
N PRO A 31 -4.12 7.80 0.57
CA PRO A 31 -3.63 6.44 0.46
C PRO A 31 -2.50 6.22 1.47
N LEU A 32 -2.66 5.21 2.32
CA LEU A 32 -1.71 4.86 3.37
C LEU A 32 -1.26 3.42 3.20
N PHE A 33 0.04 3.21 3.28
CA PHE A 33 0.65 1.88 3.42
C PHE A 33 1.52 1.86 4.68
N ARG A 34 1.58 0.70 5.35
CA ARG A 34 2.48 0.49 6.50
C ARG A 34 3.33 -0.74 6.22
N ALA A 35 4.64 -0.54 6.15
CA ALA A 35 5.63 -1.59 5.97
C ALA A 35 5.85 -2.46 7.23
N ARG A 36 4.76 -2.91 7.88
CA ARG A 36 4.79 -3.96 8.90
C ARG A 36 4.11 -5.21 8.37
N SER A 37 4.63 -5.69 7.24
CA SER A 37 4.34 -7.03 6.77
C SER A 37 5.12 -8.01 7.64
N GLU A 38 4.49 -9.10 8.04
CA GLU A 38 5.12 -10.24 8.75
C GLU A 38 6.38 -10.79 8.06
N PHE A 39 6.57 -10.44 6.78
CA PHE A 39 7.73 -10.78 5.97
C PHE A 39 8.85 -9.71 5.98
N LEU A 40 8.51 -8.41 6.05
CA LEU A 40 9.48 -7.30 5.95
C LEU A 40 10.02 -6.83 7.31
N GLY A 41 9.35 -7.18 8.42
CA GLY A 41 9.79 -6.82 9.77
C GLY A 41 10.92 -7.68 10.33
N ASN A 42 11.37 -8.72 9.62
CA ASN A 42 12.43 -9.63 10.04
C ASN A 42 13.30 -10.03 8.83
N ALA A 43 14.56 -9.61 8.84
CA ALA A 43 15.50 -9.86 7.76
C ALA A 43 15.74 -11.37 7.52
N ALA A 44 15.81 -12.18 8.57
CA ALA A 44 15.98 -13.63 8.44
C ALA A 44 14.78 -14.27 7.72
N ARG A 45 13.55 -13.85 8.04
CA ARG A 45 12.34 -14.33 7.36
C ARG A 45 12.19 -13.81 5.94
N SER A 46 12.71 -12.61 5.64
CA SER A 46 12.72 -12.08 4.27
C SER A 46 13.56 -12.97 3.34
N CYS A 47 14.71 -13.46 3.84
CA CYS A 47 15.60 -14.36 3.10
C CYS A 47 14.98 -15.74 2.80
N GLU A 48 14.00 -16.18 3.60
CA GLU A 48 13.30 -17.45 3.38
C GLU A 48 12.35 -17.39 2.16
N PHE A 49 11.92 -16.19 1.74
CA PHE A 49 10.91 -16.02 0.69
C PHE A 49 11.25 -14.92 -0.34
N PRO A 50 12.42 -14.95 -1.00
CA PRO A 50 12.89 -13.85 -1.85
C PRO A 50 11.94 -13.51 -3.00
N TYR A 51 11.36 -14.51 -3.66
CA TYR A 51 10.40 -14.30 -4.75
C TYR A 51 9.09 -13.65 -4.27
N ARG A 52 8.64 -13.97 -3.05
CA ARG A 52 7.45 -13.33 -2.47
C ARG A 52 7.73 -11.87 -2.12
N ILE A 53 8.92 -11.59 -1.58
CA ILE A 53 9.36 -10.21 -1.33
C ILE A 53 9.41 -9.42 -2.63
N GLN A 54 10.02 -9.98 -3.68
CA GLN A 54 10.10 -9.30 -4.98
C GLN A 54 8.71 -9.02 -5.57
N SER A 55 7.83 -10.03 -5.63
CA SER A 55 6.45 -9.87 -6.11
C SER A 55 5.67 -8.81 -5.31
N PHE A 56 5.88 -8.78 -3.99
CA PHE A 56 5.30 -7.77 -3.12
C PHE A 56 5.80 -6.36 -3.45
N LEU A 57 7.12 -6.18 -3.65
CA LEU A 57 7.71 -4.90 -4.04
C LEU A 57 7.21 -4.43 -5.41
N ASP A 58 7.05 -5.34 -6.37
CA ASP A 58 6.53 -5.01 -7.70
C ASP A 58 5.03 -4.62 -7.65
N SER A 59 4.27 -5.25 -6.77
CA SER A 59 2.88 -4.86 -6.50
C SER A 59 2.80 -3.45 -5.87
N LEU A 60 3.69 -3.13 -4.93
CA LEU A 60 3.78 -1.78 -4.35
C LEU A 60 4.13 -0.72 -5.41
N ARG A 61 5.10 -1.00 -6.29
CA ARG A 61 5.47 -0.08 -7.38
C ARG A 61 4.30 0.15 -8.33
N THR A 62 3.57 -0.90 -8.67
CA THR A 62 2.38 -0.82 -9.53
C THR A 62 1.28 0.01 -8.89
N LEU A 63 1.03 -0.18 -7.59
CA LEU A 63 0.08 0.63 -6.83
C LEU A 63 0.50 2.11 -6.81
N GLN A 64 1.77 2.40 -6.53
CA GLN A 64 2.30 3.76 -6.53
C GLN A 64 2.11 4.44 -7.90
N GLY A 65 2.48 3.76 -8.99
CA GLY A 65 2.28 4.28 -10.35
C GLY A 65 0.81 4.55 -10.66
N SER A 66 -0.08 3.66 -10.23
CA SER A 66 -1.53 3.84 -10.39
C SER A 66 -2.03 5.07 -9.63
N LEU A 67 -1.64 5.24 -8.37
CA LEU A 67 -2.04 6.40 -7.56
C LEU A 67 -1.52 7.72 -8.13
N VAL A 68 -0.28 7.75 -8.64
CA VAL A 68 0.31 8.93 -9.31
C VAL A 68 -0.49 9.31 -10.56
N HIS A 69 -0.94 8.32 -11.33
CA HIS A 69 -1.80 8.57 -12.49
C HIS A 69 -3.13 9.26 -12.10
N PHE A 70 -3.65 8.98 -10.91
CA PHE A 70 -4.82 9.65 -10.34
C PHE A 70 -4.50 10.95 -9.57
N GLY A 71 -3.27 11.47 -9.68
CA GLY A 71 -2.85 12.69 -8.97
C GLY A 71 -2.65 12.53 -7.47
N SER A 72 -2.60 11.28 -6.97
CA SER A 72 -2.40 10.95 -5.56
C SER A 72 -1.03 10.30 -5.34
N ARG A 73 -0.66 10.09 -4.07
CA ARG A 73 0.61 9.46 -3.69
C ARG A 73 0.40 8.50 -2.52
N LEU A 74 1.13 7.40 -2.52
CA LEU A 74 1.12 6.44 -1.42
C LEU A 74 1.98 6.96 -0.27
N ASN A 75 1.38 7.14 0.91
CA ASN A 75 2.10 7.55 2.11
C ASN A 75 2.56 6.30 2.88
N ASP A 76 3.86 6.21 3.16
CA ASP A 76 4.43 5.16 4.04
C ASP A 76 4.49 5.70 5.47
N VAL A 77 3.79 5.06 6.40
CA VAL A 77 3.90 5.38 7.83
C VAL A 77 4.87 4.41 8.50
N ARG A 78 5.99 4.97 8.97
CA ARG A 78 6.93 4.32 9.87
C ARG A 78 6.53 4.74 11.28
N ASN A 79 6.31 3.77 12.17
CA ASN A 79 6.20 4.12 13.58
C ASN A 79 7.59 4.56 14.02
N GLU A 80 7.74 5.84 14.33
CA GLU A 80 8.86 6.35 15.10
C GLU A 80 8.81 5.64 16.46
N CYS A 81 9.87 4.92 16.81
CA CYS A 81 10.08 4.38 18.15
C CYS A 81 10.78 5.42 19.00
#